data_AF-A0A822DPU8-F1
#
_entry.id   AF-A0A822DPU8-F1
#
_cell.length_a   1.000
_cell.length_b   1.000
_cell.length_c   1.000
_cell.angle_alpha   90.00
_cell.angle_beta   90.00
_cell.angle_gamma   90.00
#
_symmetry.space_group_name_H-M   'P 1'
#
loop_
_entity.id
_entity.type
_entity.pdbx_description
1 polymer ?
#
loop_
_entity_poly.entity_id
_entity_poly.type
_entity_poly.pdbx_seq_one_letter_code
_entity_poly.pdbx_strand_id
1 'polypeptide(L)'
;AMMSKVVGTGCMLSSLIGAFCSANEDKILEAAATAVSLMGLAGEIAYERLKKVDDGAGLGTYRTFLIDAISNMNWEVLKNGMKIEQR
;
A
#
# COMPACT_ATOMS: atom_id res chain seq x y z
N ALA A 1 -9.31 -7.27 -2.45
CA ALA A 1 -9.81 -7.98 -3.64
C ALA A 1 -9.18 -7.53 -4.96
N MET A 2 -8.86 -6.24 -5.17
CA MET A 2 -8.26 -5.78 -6.44
C MET A 2 -6.74 -5.95 -6.50
N MET A 3 -6.01 -5.73 -5.40
CA MET A 3 -4.55 -5.97 -5.34
C MET A 3 -4.15 -7.40 -5.74
N SER A 4 -4.92 -8.41 -5.33
CA SER A 4 -4.65 -9.81 -5.66
C SER A 4 -4.82 -10.15 -7.15
N LYS A 5 -5.40 -9.25 -7.94
CA LYS A 5 -5.54 -9.40 -9.40
C LYS A 5 -4.40 -8.74 -10.17
N VAL A 6 -3.56 -7.94 -9.51
CA VAL A 6 -2.39 -7.31 -10.12
C VAL A 6 -1.16 -8.15 -9.83
N VAL A 7 -0.51 -8.65 -10.89
CA VAL A 7 0.75 -9.38 -10.76
C VAL A 7 1.83 -8.51 -10.12
N GLY A 8 2.62 -9.11 -9.24
CA GLY A 8 3.76 -8.44 -8.58
C GLY A 8 3.41 -7.62 -7.34
N THR A 9 2.13 -7.50 -6.94
CA THR A 9 1.77 -6.79 -5.69
C THR A 9 2.36 -7.43 -4.43
N GLY A 10 2.45 -8.76 -4.40
CA GLY A 10 3.15 -9.49 -3.33
C GLY A 10 4.65 -9.17 -3.28
N CYS A 11 5.33 -9.18 -4.43
CA CYS A 11 6.75 -8.82 -4.52
C CYS A 11 6.99 -7.37 -4.08
N MET A 12 6.14 -6.43 -4.51
CA MET A 12 6.19 -5.04 -4.07
C MET A 12 6.06 -4.92 -2.55
N LEU A 13 5.11 -5.63 -1.94
CA LEU A 13 4.96 -5.66 -0.49
C LEU A 13 6.20 -6.23 0.21
N SER A 14 6.77 -7.33 -0.27
CA SER A 14 8.01 -7.88 0.31
C SER A 14 9.18 -6.91 0.22
N SER A 15 9.32 -6.19 -0.90
CA SER A 15 10.34 -5.14 -1.04
C SER A 15 10.10 -3.97 -0.08
N LEU A 16 8.85 -3.54 0.11
CA LEU A 16 8.51 -2.50 1.09
C LEU A 16 8.82 -2.95 2.51
N ILE A 17 8.46 -4.17 2.90
CA ILE A 17 8.80 -4.72 4.22
C ILE A 17 10.32 -4.71 4.43
N GLY A 18 11.10 -5.16 3.43
CA GLY A 18 12.56 -5.13 3.50
C GLY A 18 13.13 -3.71 3.68
N ALA A 19 12.60 -2.73 2.96
CA ALA A 19 13.00 -1.33 3.08
C ALA A 19 12.67 -0.76 4.48
N PHE A 20 11.48 -1.04 5.01
CA PHE A 20 11.07 -0.57 6.33
C PHE A 20 11.88 -1.23 7.44
N CYS A 21 12.11 -2.54 7.37
CA CYS A 21 12.89 -3.28 8.35
C CYS A 21 14.36 -2.86 8.37
N SER A 22 14.98 -2.67 7.20
CA SER A 22 16.38 -2.19 7.12
C SER A 22 16.55 -0.77 7.65
N ALA A 23 15.53 0.08 7.55
CA ALA A 23 15.55 1.41 8.15
C ALA A 23 15.27 1.42 9.66
N ASN A 24 14.78 0.31 10.23
CA ASN A 24 14.32 0.21 11.62
C ASN A 24 14.73 -1.13 12.25
N GLU A 25 16.04 -1.41 12.29
CA GLU A 25 16.59 -2.72 12.68
C GLU A 25 16.17 -3.16 14.10
N ASP A 26 15.95 -2.22 15.02
CA ASP A 26 15.51 -2.51 16.40
C ASP A 26 14.00 -2.76 16.55
N LYS A 27 13.21 -2.52 15.49
CA LYS A 27 11.73 -2.51 15.52
C LYS A 27 11.12 -3.26 14.34
N ILE A 28 11.63 -4.46 14.07
CA ILE A 28 11.28 -5.26 12.89
C ILE A 28 9.76 -5.53 12.80
N LEU A 29 9.11 -5.83 13.92
CA LEU A 29 7.67 -6.12 13.94
C LEU A 29 6.85 -4.89 13.55
N GLU A 30 7.12 -3.75 14.17
CA GLU A 30 6.45 -2.48 13.88
C GLU A 30 6.75 -1.99 12.47
N ALA A 31 7.98 -2.19 11.99
CA ALA A 31 8.39 -1.85 10.63
C ALA A 31 7.61 -2.66 9.59
N ALA A 32 7.53 -3.99 9.76
CA ALA A 32 6.75 -4.86 8.90
C ALA A 32 5.25 -4.53 8.97
N ALA A 33 4.70 -4.31 10.16
CA ALA A 33 3.30 -3.92 10.35
C ALA A 33 3.01 -2.60 9.62
N THR A 34 3.88 -1.60 9.76
CA THR A 34 3.74 -0.29 9.09
C THR A 34 3.79 -0.45 7.57
N ALA A 35 4.71 -1.25 7.02
CA ALA A 35 4.80 -1.50 5.58
C ALA A 35 3.52 -2.18 5.04
N VAL A 36 2.99 -3.17 5.76
CA VAL A 36 1.75 -3.86 5.40
C VAL A 36 0.55 -2.91 5.47
N SER A 37 0.45 -2.10 6.52
CA SER A 37 -0.63 -1.10 6.66
C SER A 37 -0.56 -0.02 5.58
N LEU A 38 0.64 0.46 5.25
CA LEU A 38 0.85 1.41 4.15
C LEU A 38 0.39 0.82 2.82
N MET A 39 0.80 -0.42 2.50
CA MET A 39 0.39 -1.09 1.26
C MET A 39 -1.13 -1.27 1.20
N GLY A 40 -1.75 -1.66 2.31
CA GLY A 40 -3.20 -1.80 2.43
C GLY A 40 -3.92 -0.48 2.15
N LEU A 41 -3.50 0.60 2.83
CA LEU A 41 -4.07 1.94 2.65
C LEU A 41 -3.85 2.48 1.23
N ALA A 42 -2.67 2.29 0.65
CA ALA A 42 -2.38 2.67 -0.73
C ALA A 42 -3.31 1.93 -1.71
N GLY A 43 -3.60 0.66 -1.44
CA GLY A 43 -4.58 -0.14 -2.20
C GLY A 43 -6.00 0.39 -2.11
N GLU A 44 -6.44 0.86 -0.92
CA GLU A 44 -7.73 1.52 -0.72
C GLU A 44 -7.79 2.85 -1.50
N ILE A 45 -6.78 3.72 -1.35
CA ILE A 45 -6.70 5.02 -2.05
C ILE A 45 -6.71 4.83 -3.57
N ALA A 46 -5.92 3.89 -4.08
CA ALA A 46 -5.87 3.58 -5.51
C ALA A 46 -7.21 3.08 -6.05
N TYR A 47 -7.94 2.31 -5.25
CA TYR A 47 -9.26 1.79 -5.62
C TYR A 47 -10.30 2.91 -5.64
N GLU A 48 -10.30 3.79 -4.64
CA GLU A 48 -11.16 4.98 -4.60
C GLU A 48 -10.90 5.91 -5.77
N ARG A 49 -9.63 6.08 -6.17
CA ARG A 49 -9.27 6.84 -7.37
C ARG A 49 -9.78 6.17 -8.63
N LEU A 50 -9.60 4.85 -8.76
CA LEU A 50 -10.07 4.07 -9.92
C LEU A 50 -11.57 4.22 -10.15
N LYS A 51 -12.40 4.15 -9.09
CA LYS A 51 -13.86 4.33 -9.17
C LYS A 51 -14.30 5.70 -9.70
N LYS A 52 -13.42 6.71 -9.65
CA LYS A 52 -13.69 8.06 -10.15
C LYS A 52 -13.29 8.24 -11.62
N VAL A 53 -12.71 7.22 -12.23
CA VAL A 53 -12.30 7.24 -13.65
C VAL A 53 -13.32 6.45 -14.47
N ASP A 54 -13.45 6.82 -15.74
CA ASP A 54 -14.39 6.27 -16.73
C ASP A 54 -14.42 4.73 -16.79
N ASP A 55 -15.51 4.17 -17.31
CA ASP A 55 -15.90 2.74 -17.27
C ASP A 55 -14.89 1.76 -17.93
N GLY A 56 -13.85 2.27 -18.59
CA GLY A 56 -12.76 1.50 -19.21
C GLY A 56 -11.54 1.26 -18.31
N ALA A 57 -11.49 1.81 -17.10
CA ALA A 57 -10.30 1.71 -16.25
C ALA A 57 -10.08 0.30 -15.68
N GLY A 58 -9.01 -0.36 -16.13
CA GLY A 58 -8.67 -1.75 -15.77
C GLY A 58 -7.54 -1.90 -14.74
N LEU A 59 -7.01 -3.12 -14.64
CA LEU A 59 -5.94 -3.48 -13.69
C LEU A 59 -4.63 -2.71 -13.92
N GLY A 60 -4.34 -2.32 -15.16
CA GLY A 60 -3.17 -1.49 -15.49
C GLY A 60 -3.27 -0.10 -14.84
N THR A 61 -4.43 0.55 -14.97
CA THR A 61 -4.71 1.85 -14.34
C THR A 61 -4.68 1.74 -12.82
N TYR A 62 -5.29 0.69 -12.25
CA TYR A 62 -5.24 0.44 -10.82
C TYR A 62 -3.80 0.25 -10.31
N ARG A 63 -2.95 -0.50 -11.03
CA ARG A 63 -1.53 -0.66 -10.69
C ARG A 63 -0.80 0.68 -10.68
N THR A 64 -1.04 1.53 -11.68
CA THR A 64 -0.45 2.87 -11.72
C THR A 64 -0.89 3.69 -10.51
N PHE A 65 -2.19 3.70 -10.18
CA PHE A 65 -2.68 4.44 -9.00
C PHE A 65 -2.18 3.87 -7.68
N LEU A 66 -1.95 2.56 -7.59
CA LEU A 66 -1.33 1.94 -6.42
C LEU A 66 0.10 2.43 -6.22
N ILE A 67 0.89 2.47 -7.29
CA ILE A 67 2.26 2.99 -7.25
C ILE A 67 2.26 4.47 -6.90
N ASP A 68 1.38 5.28 -7.50
CA ASP A 68 1.21 6.69 -7.17
C ASP A 68 0.85 6.88 -5.69
N ALA A 69 -0.05 6.06 -5.15
CA ALA A 69 -0.48 6.15 -3.76
C ALA A 69 0.64 5.78 -2.79
N ILE A 70 1.47 4.79 -3.12
CA ILE A 70 2.69 4.49 -2.34
C ILE A 70 3.67 5.67 -2.41
N SER A 71 3.93 6.20 -3.60
CA SER A 71 4.91 7.28 -3.81
C SER A 71 4.50 8.60 -3.14
N ASN A 72 3.21 8.89 -3.07
CA ASN A 72 2.68 10.11 -2.44
C ASN A 72 2.27 9.91 -0.98
N MET A 73 2.52 8.72 -0.41
CA MET A 73 2.18 8.45 0.97
C MET A 73 2.98 9.35 1.92
N ASN A 74 2.30 9.97 2.87
CA ASN A 74 2.92 10.77 3.91
C ASN A 74 2.37 10.38 5.29
N TRP A 75 2.99 10.94 6.33
CA TRP A 75 2.65 10.62 7.71
C TRP A 75 1.18 10.93 8.06
N GLU A 76 0.64 12.06 7.60
CA GLU A 76 -0.73 12.44 7.93
C GLU A 76 -1.75 11.48 7.32
N VAL A 77 -1.56 11.13 6.04
CA VAL A 77 -2.41 10.15 5.34
C VAL A 77 -2.31 8.79 6.02
N LEU A 78 -1.09 8.33 6.30
CA LEU A 78 -0.87 7.03 6.93
C LEU A 78 -1.48 6.98 8.34
N LYS A 79 -1.23 7.98 9.18
CA LYS A 79 -1.75 8.05 10.54
C LYS A 79 -3.29 8.04 10.57
N ASN A 80 -3.93 8.74 9.64
CA ASN A 80 -5.39 8.85 9.60
C ASN A 80 -6.07 7.62 8.95
N GLY A 81 -5.35 6.86 8.12
CA GLY A 81 -5.91 5.74 7.37
C GLY A 81 -5.46 4.35 7.83
N MET A 82 -4.37 4.26 8.62
CA MET A 82 -3.84 2.96 9.06
C MET A 82 -4.77 2.28 10.06
N LYS A 83 -4.98 0.99 9.86
CA LYS A 83 -5.78 0.12 10.73
C LYS A 83 -4.87 -0.99 11.25
N ILE A 84 -4.36 -0.83 12.47
CA ILE A 84 -3.53 -1.83 13.16
C ILE A 84 -4.25 -2.21 14.45
N GLU A 85 -4.42 -3.51 14.67
CA GLU A 85 -4.90 -4.07 15.94
C GLU A 85 -3.75 -4.78 16.64
N GLN A 86 -3.65 -4.59 17.96
CA GLN A 86 -2.74 -5.34 18.82
C GLN A 86 -3.60 -6.19 19.77
N ARG A 87 -3.31 -7.49 19.85
CA ARG A 87 -4.02 -8.46 20.69
C ARG A 87 -3.07 -9.07 21.72
#